data_AF-A0A2D9PSB7-F1
#
_entry.id   AF-A0A2D9PSB7-F1
#
_cell.length_a   1.000
_cell.length_b   1.000
_cell.length_c   1.000
_cell.angle_alpha   90.00
_cell.angle_beta   90.00
_cell.angle_gamma   90.00
#
_symmetry.space_group_name_H-M   'P 1'
#
loop_
_entity.id
_entity.type
_entity.pdbx_description
1 polymer ?
#
loop_
_entity_poly.entity_id
_entity_poly.type
_entity_poly.pdbx_seq_one_letter_code
_entity_poly.pdbx_strand_id
1 'polypeptide(L)'
;RDPILRGSHVSLSHPEALAVGQALINEESVIPDFRPPDLLRFGFAPLYVRHADVDEAVARTVRVVDDGGIDRWRDAVPVVP
;
A
#
# COMPACT_ATOMS: atom_id res chain seq x y z
N ARG A 1 -16.91 19.65 -0.30
CA ARG A 1 -15.46 19.32 -0.28
C ARG A 1 -14.87 19.77 -1.63
N ASP A 2 -13.76 20.49 -1.62
CA ASP A 2 -13.14 21.10 -2.82
C ASP A 2 -12.64 20.02 -3.82
N PRO A 3 -13.02 20.07 -5.12
CA PRO A 3 -12.50 19.18 -6.15
C PRO A 3 -10.98 19.29 -6.39
N ILE A 4 -10.37 20.46 -6.16
CA ILE A 4 -8.94 20.72 -6.39
C ILE A 4 -8.06 19.97 -5.37
N LEU A 5 -8.61 19.61 -4.23
CA LEU A 5 -7.89 18.90 -3.17
C LEU A 5 -7.82 17.38 -3.39
N ARG A 6 -8.18 16.84 -4.57
CA ARG A 6 -8.34 15.39 -4.77
C ARG A 6 -7.65 14.91 -6.04
N GLY A 7 -6.87 13.84 -5.90
CA GLY A 7 -6.40 13.00 -7.00
C GLY A 7 -7.11 11.64 -7.01
N SER A 8 -6.83 10.81 -8.01
CA SER A 8 -7.29 9.42 -8.10
C SER A 8 -6.45 8.46 -7.24
N HIS A 9 -5.92 8.93 -6.11
CA HIS A 9 -5.07 8.13 -5.23
C HIS A 9 -5.13 8.62 -3.78
N VAL A 10 -4.77 7.74 -2.85
CA VAL A 10 -4.54 8.07 -1.43
C VAL A 10 -3.14 7.61 -1.06
N SER A 11 -2.41 8.44 -0.31
CA SER A 11 -1.11 8.07 0.24
C SER A 11 -1.19 7.92 1.76
N LEU A 12 -0.57 6.88 2.29
CA LEU A 12 -0.39 6.63 3.71
C LEU A 12 1.11 6.76 4.03
N SER A 13 1.44 7.40 5.16
CA SER A 13 2.82 7.49 5.67
C SER A 13 3.03 6.44 6.76
N HIS A 14 4.18 5.77 6.71
CA HIS A 14 4.64 4.84 7.73
C HIS A 14 6.17 4.81 7.74
N PRO A 15 6.85 4.86 8.90
CA PRO A 15 8.31 4.82 8.97
C PRO A 15 8.93 3.62 8.24
N GLU A 16 8.23 2.49 8.26
CA GLU A 16 8.60 1.24 7.58
C GLU A 16 7.80 1.01 6.29
N ALA A 17 7.40 2.07 5.58
CA ALA A 17 6.55 1.98 4.39
C ALA A 17 7.13 1.05 3.32
N LEU A 18 8.45 0.97 3.18
CA LEU A 18 9.08 0.03 2.26
C LEU A 18 8.75 -1.42 2.62
N ALA A 19 8.92 -1.79 3.90
CA ALA A 19 8.62 -3.14 4.39
C ALA A 19 7.12 -3.47 4.29
N VAL A 20 6.24 -2.52 4.65
CA VAL A 20 4.79 -2.67 4.47
C VAL A 20 4.46 -2.91 2.99
N GLY A 21 5.05 -2.13 2.08
CA GLY A 21 4.84 -2.27 0.64
C GLY A 21 5.29 -3.62 0.11
N GLN A 22 6.46 -4.09 0.54
CA GLN A 22 6.97 -5.41 0.16
C GLN A 22 6.09 -6.55 0.68
N ALA A 23 5.63 -6.48 1.93
CA ALA A 23 4.70 -7.47 2.47
C ALA A 23 3.36 -7.46 1.69
N LEU A 24 2.81 -6.28 1.39
CA LEU A 24 1.58 -6.15 0.60
C LEU A 24 1.71 -6.78 -0.80
N ILE A 25 2.83 -6.52 -1.49
CA ILE A 25 3.07 -7.04 -2.85
C ILE A 25 3.23 -8.56 -2.84
N ASN A 26 4.06 -9.07 -1.93
CA ASN A 26 4.53 -10.46 -1.98
C ASN A 26 3.62 -11.44 -1.21
N GLU A 27 2.90 -10.98 -0.18
CA GLU A 27 2.04 -11.84 0.65
C GLU A 27 0.54 -11.62 0.39
N GLU A 28 0.13 -10.37 0.13
CA GLU A 28 -1.30 -10.01 0.06
C GLU A 28 -1.79 -9.69 -1.37
N SER A 29 -0.91 -9.71 -2.37
CA SER A 29 -1.25 -9.33 -3.76
C SER A 29 -1.87 -7.93 -3.88
N VAL A 30 -1.45 -7.00 -3.03
CA VAL A 30 -1.82 -5.57 -3.10
C VAL A 30 -0.59 -4.79 -3.55
N ILE A 31 -0.72 -3.99 -4.60
CA ILE A 31 0.42 -3.33 -5.26
C ILE A 31 0.34 -1.81 -5.05
N PRO A 32 0.83 -1.28 -3.91
CA PRO A 32 1.03 0.15 -3.73
C PRO A 32 2.34 0.61 -4.40
N ASP A 33 2.41 1.91 -4.66
CA ASP A 33 3.61 2.59 -5.13
C ASP A 33 4.37 3.18 -3.93
N PHE A 34 5.59 2.70 -3.66
CA PHE A 34 6.43 3.24 -2.61
C PHE A 34 7.09 4.55 -3.05
N ARG A 35 6.97 5.57 -2.22
CA ARG A 35 7.50 6.91 -2.44
C ARG A 35 8.44 7.24 -1.28
N PRO A 36 9.76 7.29 -1.53
CA PRO A 36 10.71 7.62 -0.48
C PRO A 36 10.38 8.97 0.18
N PRO A 37 10.62 9.11 1.50
CA PRO A 37 11.23 8.11 2.37
C PRO A 37 10.24 7.08 2.95
N ASP A 38 8.96 7.42 3.08
CA ASP A 38 8.07 6.76 4.03
C ASP A 38 6.60 6.68 3.57
N LEU A 39 6.33 6.83 2.27
CA LEU A 39 4.97 6.88 1.73
C LEU A 39 4.62 5.64 0.91
N LEU A 40 3.40 5.14 1.08
CA LEU A 40 2.74 4.18 0.20
C LEU A 40 1.54 4.83 -0.47
N ARG A 41 1.52 4.84 -1.80
CA ARG A 41 0.44 5.43 -2.60
C ARG A 41 -0.42 4.35 -3.24
N PHE A 42 -1.71 4.44 -3.01
CA PHE A 42 -2.75 3.57 -3.57
C PHE A 42 -3.51 4.32 -4.66
N GLY A 43 -3.38 3.87 -5.90
CA GLY A 43 -4.11 4.42 -7.05
C GLY A 43 -5.47 3.77 -7.24
N PHE A 44 -6.50 4.57 -7.48
CA PHE A 44 -7.86 4.14 -7.74
C PHE A 44 -8.22 4.51 -9.18
N ALA A 45 -8.31 3.51 -10.05
CA ALA A 45 -8.76 3.68 -11.43
C ALA A 45 -10.26 3.37 -11.51
N PRO A 46 -11.15 4.37 -11.67
CA PRO A 46 -12.59 4.17 -11.57
C PRO A 46 -13.18 3.23 -12.63
N LEU A 47 -12.46 3.01 -13.74
CA LEU A 47 -12.89 2.12 -14.82
C LEU A 47 -12.94 0.65 -14.40
N TYR A 48 -12.12 0.23 -13.45
CA TYR A 48 -11.98 -1.20 -13.11
C TYR A 48 -11.77 -1.49 -11.62
N VAL A 49 -11.61 -0.48 -10.77
CA VAL A 49 -11.58 -0.66 -9.31
C VAL A 49 -13.00 -0.54 -8.75
N ARG A 50 -13.46 -1.59 -8.07
CA ARG A 50 -14.76 -1.61 -7.37
C ARG A 50 -14.56 -1.20 -5.92
N HIS A 51 -15.62 -0.76 -5.27
CA HIS A 51 -15.59 -0.45 -3.83
C HIS A 51 -15.15 -1.67 -2.98
N ALA A 52 -15.61 -2.87 -3.34
CA ALA A 52 -15.19 -4.10 -2.65
C ALA A 52 -13.68 -4.39 -2.76
N ASP A 53 -13.04 -3.98 -3.87
CA ASP A 53 -11.58 -4.14 -4.02
C ASP A 53 -10.84 -3.19 -3.06
N VAL A 54 -11.42 -2.01 -2.78
CA VAL A 54 -10.87 -1.06 -1.80
C VAL A 54 -11.01 -1.59 -0.38
N ASP A 55 -12.19 -2.09 -0.01
CA ASP A 55 -12.44 -2.65 1.33
C ASP A 55 -11.51 -3.84 1.61
N GLU A 56 -11.33 -4.72 0.61
CA GLU A 56 -10.41 -5.86 0.70
C GLU A 56 -8.94 -5.40 0.80
N ALA A 57 -8.53 -4.40 0.01
CA ALA A 57 -7.17 -3.86 0.10
C ALA A 57 -6.89 -3.24 1.47
N VAL A 58 -7.87 -2.57 2.09
CA VAL A 58 -7.76 -2.04 3.46
C VAL A 58 -7.61 -3.18 4.46
N ALA A 59 -8.45 -4.22 4.39
CA ALA A 59 -8.36 -5.37 5.30
C ALA A 59 -7.00 -6.09 5.21
N ARG A 60 -6.46 -6.24 3.99
CA ARG A 60 -5.12 -6.79 3.75
C ARG A 60 -4.00 -5.91 4.31
N THR A 61 -4.14 -4.60 4.16
CA THR A 61 -3.17 -3.64 4.70
C THR A 61 -3.13 -3.72 6.22
N VAL A 62 -4.29 -3.80 6.87
CA VAL A 62 -4.39 -3.98 8.33
C VAL A 62 -3.73 -5.29 8.76
N ARG A 63 -4.00 -6.41 8.08
CA ARG A 63 -3.35 -7.71 8.36
C ARG A 63 -1.82 -7.63 8.29
N VAL A 64 -1.26 -7.00 7.26
CA VAL A 64 0.21 -6.83 7.16
C VAL A 64 0.80 -6.06 8.34
N VAL A 65 0.10 -5.02 8.79
CA VAL A 65 0.55 -4.17 9.90
C VAL A 65 0.43 -4.90 11.24
N ASP A 66 -0.64 -5.67 11.45
CA ASP A 66 -0.92 -6.33 12.74
C ASP A 66 -0.23 -7.70 12.87
N ASP A 67 -0.11 -8.48 11.79
CA ASP A 67 0.38 -9.87 11.80
C ASP A 67 1.91 -9.99 11.60
N GLY A 68 2.66 -8.92 11.91
CA GLY A 68 4.12 -8.90 11.84
C GLY A 68 4.69 -8.94 10.41
N GLY A 69 3.91 -8.58 9.39
CA GLY A 69 4.39 -8.47 8.01
C GLY A 69 5.56 -7.49 7.88
N ILE A 70 5.54 -6.40 8.66
CA ILE A 70 6.63 -5.43 8.71
C ILE A 70 7.95 -6.07 9.13
N ASP A 71 7.94 -6.90 10.17
CA ASP A 71 9.16 -7.50 10.71
C ASP A 71 9.82 -8.49 9.74
N ARG A 72 9.02 -9.21 8.94
CA ARG A 72 9.53 -10.14 7.92
C ARG A 72 10.25 -9.43 6.77
N TRP A 73 9.88 -8.18 6.47
CA TRP A 73 10.35 -7.44 5.30
C TRP A 73 11.22 -6.22 5.62
N ARG A 74 11.52 -5.95 6.90
CA ARG A 74 12.26 -4.77 7.37
C ARG A 74 13.62 -4.59 6.67
N ASP A 75 14.37 -5.67 6.51
CA ASP A 75 15.72 -5.67 5.92
C ASP A 75 15.74 -6.24 4.49
N ALA A 76 14.57 -6.44 3.89
CA ALA A 76 14.46 -7.00 2.55
C ALA A 76 14.95 -5.97 1.52
N VAL A 77 15.94 -6.36 0.72
CA VAL A 77 16.35 -5.60 -0.46
C VAL A 77 15.34 -5.90 -1.57
N PRO A 78 14.60 -4.89 -2.09
CA PRO A 78 13.65 -5.12 -3.17
C PRO A 78 14.37 -5.73 -4.38
N VAL A 79 13.94 -6.92 -4.80
CA VAL A 79 14.42 -7.52 -6.05
C VAL A 79 13.65 -6.86 -7.18
N VAL A 80 14.12 -5.69 -7.59
CA VAL A 80 13.73 -5.11 -8.87
C VAL A 80 14.59 -5.79 -9.94
N PRO A 81 14.03 -6.38 -11.02
CA PRO A 81 14.82 -6.67 -12.19
C PRO A 81 15.42 -5.40 -12.82
#